data_AF-A0A7W0PAK0-F1
#
_entry.id   AF-A0A7W0PAK0-F1
#
_cell.length_a   1.000
_cell.length_b   1.000
_cell.length_c   1.000
_cell.angle_alpha   90.00
_cell.angle_beta   90.00
_cell.angle_gamma   90.00
#
_symmetry.space_group_name_H-M   'P 1'
#
loop_
_entity.id
_entity.type
_entity.pdbx_description
1 polymer ?
#
loop_
_entity_poly.entity_id
_entity_poly.type
_entity_poly.pdbx_seq_one_letter_code
_entity_poly.pdbx_strand_id
1 'polypeptide(L)'
;RDASGATVAIEVKRRGEIDGVEQLTRYLSLLNRDPLLAPVRGVLVAQEVTPQARVLATDRGIGWQVVDYQLLRGAEDTSLRLF
;
A
#
# COMPACT_ATOMS: atom_id res chain seq x y z
N ARG A 1 -7.40 -9.92 1.35
CA ARG A 1 -7.33 -10.17 2.80
C ARG A 1 -5.88 -10.51 3.15
N ASP A 2 -5.45 -10.25 4.37
CA ASP A 2 -4.13 -10.71 4.84
C ASP A 2 -4.16 -12.18 5.28
N ALA A 3 -3.04 -12.68 5.81
CA ALA A 3 -2.90 -14.08 6.25
C ALA A 3 -3.83 -14.45 7.42
N SER A 4 -4.31 -13.49 8.20
CA SER A 4 -5.29 -13.72 9.28
C SER A 4 -6.74 -13.52 8.82
N GLY A 5 -6.97 -13.24 7.53
CA GLY A 5 -8.29 -13.03 6.95
C GLY A 5 -8.83 -11.60 7.11
N ALA A 6 -8.05 -10.67 7.66
CA ALA A 6 -8.49 -9.28 7.80
C ALA A 6 -8.49 -8.54 6.45
N THR A 7 -9.37 -7.55 6.34
CA THR A 7 -9.53 -6.76 5.11
C THR A 7 -8.39 -5.73 5.00
N VAL A 8 -7.80 -5.61 3.82
CA VAL A 8 -6.75 -4.64 3.53
C VAL A 8 -7.11 -3.87 2.27
N ALA A 9 -7.22 -2.55 2.37
CA ALA A 9 -7.34 -1.64 1.24
C ALA A 9 -5.94 -1.28 0.74
N ILE A 10 -5.70 -1.44 -0.56
CA ILE A 10 -4.40 -1.19 -1.18
C ILE A 10 -4.56 -0.07 -2.21
N GLU A 11 -3.86 1.04 -2.01
CA GLU A 11 -3.75 2.11 -3.01
C GLU A 11 -2.47 1.88 -3.80
N VAL A 12 -2.57 1.69 -5.12
CA VAL A 12 -1.42 1.44 -5.99
C VAL A 12 -1.11 2.67 -6.82
N LYS A 13 0.10 3.20 -6.71
CA LYS A 13 0.59 4.33 -7.50
C LYS A 13 1.91 3.98 -8.20
N ARG A 14 2.25 4.69 -9.28
CA ARG A 14 3.64 4.65 -9.80
C ARG A 14 4.59 5.35 -8.81
N ARG A 15 4.19 6.54 -8.36
CA ARG A 15 4.85 7.33 -7.32
C ARG A 15 3.88 7.59 -6.17
N GLY A 16 4.26 7.20 -4.96
CA GLY A 16 3.51 7.40 -3.74
C GLY A 16 3.73 8.80 -3.19
N GLU A 17 2.70 9.64 -3.30
CA GLU A 17 2.69 11.02 -2.82
C GLU A 17 1.60 11.23 -1.76
N ILE A 18 1.53 12.45 -1.19
CA ILE A 18 0.53 12.83 -0.18
C ILE A 18 -0.90 12.55 -0.68
N ASP A 19 -1.20 12.83 -1.95
CA ASP A 19 -2.52 12.57 -2.54
C ASP A 19 -2.92 11.09 -2.43
N GLY A 20 -1.99 10.15 -2.63
CA GLY A 20 -2.26 8.72 -2.45
C GLY A 20 -2.63 8.37 -1.00
N VAL A 21 -2.02 9.03 -0.02
CA VAL A 21 -2.32 8.83 1.41
C VAL A 21 -3.68 9.43 1.77
N GLU A 22 -4.00 10.62 1.26
CA GLU A 22 -5.29 11.29 1.52
C GLU A 22 -6.45 10.55 0.85
N GLN A 23 -6.24 10.07 -0.38
CA GLN A 23 -7.18 9.18 -1.06
C GLN A 23 -7.47 7.93 -0.21
N LEU A 24 -6.43 7.25 0.26
CA LEU A 24 -6.59 6.05 1.07
C LEU A 24 -7.23 6.35 2.44
N THR A 25 -6.89 7.46 3.08
CA THR A 25 -7.51 7.90 4.35
C THR A 25 -9.04 8.07 4.19
N ARG A 26 -9.46 8.71 3.10
CA ARG A 26 -10.89 8.91 2.79
C ARG A 26 -11.59 7.57 2.56
N TYR A 27 -10.98 6.64 1.83
CA TYR A 27 -11.56 5.31 1.62
C TYR A 27 -11.63 4.50 2.90
N LEU A 28 -10.58 4.49 3.74
CA LEU A 28 -10.62 3.79 5.02
C LEU A 28 -11.74 4.31 5.93
N SER A 29 -11.98 5.62 5.93
CA SER A 29 -13.07 6.23 6.70
C SER A 29 -14.46 5.78 6.26
N LEU A 30 -14.62 5.41 4.99
CA LEU A 30 -15.88 4.87 4.45
C LEU A 30 -15.97 3.35 4.67
N LEU A 31 -14.91 2.62 4.32
CA LEU A 31 -14.85 1.16 4.41
C LEU A 31 -15.00 0.66 5.85
N ASN A 32 -14.43 1.36 6.83
CA ASN A 32 -14.58 1.01 8.25
C ASN A 32 -15.98 1.30 8.83
N ARG A 33 -16.90 1.92 8.06
CA ARG A 33 -18.30 2.07 8.48
C ARG A 33 -19.12 0.81 8.21
N ASP A 34 -18.66 -0.07 7.33
CA ASP A 34 -19.31 -1.33 7.01
C ASP A 34 -18.84 -2.43 7.99
N PRO A 35 -19.72 -2.95 8.87
CA PRO A 35 -19.36 -4.01 9.82
C PRO A 35 -18.94 -5.32 9.16
N LEU A 36 -19.29 -5.54 7.89
CA LEU A 36 -18.89 -6.75 7.14
C LEU A 36 -17.44 -6.66 6.64
N LEU A 37 -16.91 -5.44 6.51
CA LEU A 37 -15.55 -5.19 6.04
C LEU A 37 -14.60 -4.85 7.18
N ALA A 38 -15.10 -4.12 8.17
CA ALA A 38 -14.30 -3.65 9.30
C ALA A 38 -13.76 -4.81 10.15
N PRO A 39 -12.53 -4.68 10.69
CA PRO A 39 -11.59 -3.58 10.49
C PRO A 39 -10.87 -3.65 9.13
N VAL A 40 -10.72 -2.50 8.47
CA VAL A 40 -9.97 -2.36 7.22
C VAL A 40 -8.70 -1.57 7.48
N ARG A 41 -7.54 -2.19 7.19
CA ARG A 41 -6.22 -1.53 7.22
C ARG A 41 -5.86 -1.00 5.84
N GLY A 42 -5.11 0.10 5.76
CA GLY A 42 -4.63 0.66 4.50
C GLY A 42 -3.15 0.39 4.25
N VAL A 43 -2.79 0.14 3.00
CA VAL A 43 -1.39 0.11 2.54
C VAL A 43 -1.25 0.91 1.24
N LEU A 44 -0.34 1.88 1.20
CA LEU A 44 0.10 2.55 -0.03
C LEU A 44 1.24 1.75 -0.68
N VAL A 45 1.05 1.29 -1.91
CA VAL A 45 2.04 0.52 -2.67
C VAL A 45 2.48 1.33 -3.88
N ALA A 46 3.79 1.55 -4.04
CA ALA A 46 4.32 2.28 -5.19
C ALA A 46 5.74 1.86 -5.58
N GLN A 47 6.23 2.31 -6.74
CA GLN A 47 7.64 2.07 -7.14
C GLN A 47 8.61 2.98 -6.39
N GLU A 48 8.11 4.10 -5.91
CA GLU A 48 8.81 5.03 -5.01
C GLU A 48 7.76 5.70 -4.12
N VAL A 49 8.14 6.07 -2.89
CA VAL A 49 7.25 6.79 -1.95
C VAL A 49 8.03 7.97 -1.38
N THR A 50 7.51 9.18 -1.53
CA THR A 50 8.18 10.41 -1.08
C THR A 50 8.29 10.45 0.44
N PRO A 51 9.33 11.12 1.01
CA PRO A 51 9.49 11.21 2.46
C PRO A 51 8.25 11.78 3.17
N GLN A 52 7.61 12.80 2.60
CA GLN A 52 6.41 13.44 3.17
C GLN A 52 5.22 12.48 3.17
N ALA A 53 5.06 11.67 2.12
CA ALA A 53 4.02 10.66 2.06
C ALA A 53 4.24 9.55 3.10
N ARG A 54 5.50 9.14 3.34
CA ARG A 54 5.83 8.16 4.40
C ARG A 54 5.46 8.69 5.79
N VAL A 55 5.80 9.94 6.07
CA VAL A 55 5.48 10.61 7.34
C VAL A 55 3.97 10.65 7.54
N LEU A 56 3.23 11.16 6.55
CA LEU A 56 1.77 11.26 6.65
C LEU A 56 1.09 9.88 6.74
N ALA A 57 1.55 8.90 5.97
CA ALA A 57 1.01 7.55 6.04
C ALA A 57 1.18 6.96 7.44
N THR A 58 2.37 7.12 8.03
CA THR A 58 2.67 6.65 9.38
C THR A 58 1.78 7.34 10.42
N ASP A 59 1.63 8.67 10.33
CA ASP A 59 0.75 9.47 11.21
C ASP A 59 -0.72 9.00 11.15
N ARG A 60 -1.18 8.59 9.96
CA ARG A 60 -2.54 8.08 9.74
C ARG A 60 -2.72 6.58 10.02
N GLY A 61 -1.69 5.89 10.49
CA GLY A 61 -1.74 4.43 10.70
C GLY A 61 -1.83 3.61 9.40
N ILE A 62 -1.41 4.19 8.28
CA ILE A 62 -1.37 3.57 6.95
C ILE A 62 0.03 2.99 6.71
N GLY A 63 0.10 1.72 6.33
CA GLY A 63 1.36 1.11 5.90
C GLY A 63 1.79 1.61 4.53
N TRP A 64 3.07 1.50 4.19
CA TRP A 64 3.54 1.75 2.84
C TRP A 64 4.60 0.73 2.42
N GLN A 65 4.63 0.39 1.14
CA GLN A 65 5.61 -0.54 0.58
C GLN A 65 6.09 -0.05 -0.79
N VAL A 66 7.40 -0.07 -0.98
CA VAL A 66 8.01 0.09 -2.30
C VAL A 66 8.09 -1.27 -2.98
N VAL A 67 7.63 -1.37 -4.23
CA VAL A 67 7.67 -2.60 -5.02
C VAL A 67 8.53 -2.44 -6.25
N ASP A 68 9.30 -3.50 -6.55
CA ASP A 68 10.03 -3.61 -7.80
C ASP A 68 9.06 -4.02 -8.91
N TYR A 69 8.72 -3.06 -9.76
CA TYR A 69 7.79 -3.28 -10.85
C TYR A 69 8.35 -4.17 -11.97
N GLN A 70 9.68 -4.20 -12.16
CA GLN A 70 10.32 -5.08 -13.14
C GLN A 70 10.17 -6.54 -12.70
N LEU A 71 10.42 -6.79 -11.41
CA LEU A 71 10.22 -8.10 -10.79
C LEU A 71 8.75 -8.56 -10.91
N LEU A 72 7.79 -7.65 -10.63
CA LEU A 72 6.35 -7.96 -10.69
C LEU A 72 5.83 -8.21 -12.12
N ARG A 73 6.48 -7.65 -13.14
CA ARG A 73 6.10 -7.88 -14.55
C ARG A 73 6.62 -9.22 -15.09
N GLY A 74 7.36 -9.99 -14.28
CA GLY A 74 7.96 -11.25 -14.70
C GLY A 74 9.09 -11.08 -15.72
N ALA A 75 9.73 -9.91 -15.72
CA ALA A 75 10.77 -9.57 -16.70
C ALA A 75 12.19 -9.99 -16.28
N GLU A 76 12.38 -10.59 -15.10
CA GLU A 76 13.67 -11.14 -14.68
C GLU A 76 13.59 -12.65 -14.46
N ASP A 77 14.48 -13.37 -15.16
CA ASP A 77 14.93 -14.69 -14.77
C ASP A 77 15.71 -14.54 -13.46
N THR A 78 15.12 -14.98 -12.35
CA THR A 78 15.69 -14.86 -11.00
C THR A 78 16.93 -15.74 -10.78
N SER A 79 17.39 -16.47 -11.80
CA SER A 79 18.58 -17.33 -11.77
C SER A 79 19.91 -16.59 -11.58
N LEU A 80 19.96 -15.26 -11.72
CA LEU A 80 21.21 -14.48 -11.67
C LEU A 80 21.43 -13.64 -10.41
N ARG A 81 20.56 -13.71 -9.40
CA ARG A 81 20.84 -13.03 -8.11
C ARG A 81 21.75 -13.93 -7.27
N LEU A 82 23.06 -13.81 -7.49
CA LEU A 82 24.10 -14.30 -6.56
C LEU A 82 23.90 -13.61 -5.21
N PHE A 83 23.83 -14.46 -4.17
CA PHE A 83 23.57 -14.13 -2.78
C PHE A 83 24.54 -13.09 -2.19
#